data_AF-A0A0A9G152-F1
#
_entry.id   AF-A0A0A9G152-F1
#
_cell.length_a   1.000
_cell.length_b   1.000
_cell.length_c   1.000
_cell.angle_alpha   90.00
_cell.angle_beta   90.00
_cell.angle_gamma   90.00
#
_symmetry.space_group_name_H-M   'P 1'
#
loop_
_entity.id
_entity.type
_entity.pdbx_description
1 polymer ?
#
loop_
_entity_poly.entity_id
_entity_poly.type
_entity_poly.pdbx_seq_one_letter_code
_entity_poly.pdbx_strand_id
1 'polypeptide(L)'
;MKDIHTEETTTVVVVPPSDMHRHFGDLLSSKECADVKFRVGSETFSAHRLVLAARSPVFKAELYGRMKESVTSDVIPIYDMEAEVFSALLTFMYTDALPEMNDQEESTMAQHLLVASDRYYLERLKLICEDKLCKHIDMHSAETILALAKQHNCHALKEACSEFIRSSVHLDAVMEIDGLENLTRSSPSVLKELMSKVVPGCLLGRKSRAWA
;
A
#
# COMPACT_ATOMS: atom_id res chain seq x y z
N MET A 1 12.73 -11.03 -52.16
CA MET A 1 11.37 -11.48 -52.52
C MET A 1 10.51 -11.38 -51.27
N LYS A 2 9.55 -10.45 -51.33
CA LYS A 2 8.39 -10.23 -50.45
C LYS A 2 8.66 -9.80 -49.00
N ASP A 3 8.74 -8.49 -48.85
CA ASP A 3 8.38 -7.76 -47.63
C ASP A 3 6.91 -8.07 -47.27
N ILE A 4 6.68 -8.44 -46.01
CA ILE A 4 5.33 -8.62 -45.45
C ILE A 4 4.91 -7.26 -44.91
N HIS A 5 3.96 -6.65 -45.61
CA HIS A 5 3.28 -5.43 -45.23
C HIS A 5 2.40 -5.74 -44.01
N THR A 6 2.78 -5.24 -42.83
CA THR A 6 1.87 -5.16 -41.69
C THR A 6 0.94 -3.99 -41.94
N GLU A 7 -0.28 -4.27 -42.40
CA GLU A 7 -1.33 -3.27 -42.50
C GLU A 7 -1.72 -2.80 -41.09
N GLU A 8 -1.32 -1.56 -40.75
CA GLU A 8 -1.87 -0.84 -39.61
C GLU A 8 -3.36 -0.58 -39.87
N THR A 9 -4.22 -1.27 -39.11
CA THR A 9 -5.67 -1.07 -39.16
C THR A 9 -6.01 0.24 -38.46
N THR A 10 -6.17 1.30 -39.24
CA THR A 10 -6.56 2.63 -38.76
C THR A 10 -8.05 2.63 -38.42
N THR A 11 -8.38 2.50 -37.13
CA THR A 11 -9.77 2.62 -36.66
C THR A 11 -10.19 4.09 -36.61
N VAL A 12 -11.24 4.44 -37.37
CA VAL A 12 -11.78 5.82 -37.55
C VAL A 12 -12.63 6.29 -36.36
N VAL A 13 -12.99 5.40 -35.45
CA VAL A 13 -13.87 5.70 -34.30
C VAL A 13 -13.03 5.87 -33.04
N VAL A 14 -13.08 7.06 -32.42
CA VAL A 14 -12.48 7.33 -31.11
C VAL A 14 -13.47 6.95 -30.03
N VAL A 15 -13.12 5.97 -29.19
CA VAL A 15 -13.91 5.57 -28.03
C VAL A 15 -13.47 6.41 -26.82
N PRO A 16 -14.38 7.14 -26.15
CA PRO A 16 -14.02 7.91 -24.95
C PRO A 16 -13.64 6.96 -23.79
N PRO A 17 -12.76 7.40 -22.87
CA PRO A 17 -12.48 6.67 -21.63
C PRO A 17 -13.75 6.45 -20.78
N SER A 18 -13.74 5.42 -19.94
CA SER A 18 -14.83 5.17 -18.99
C SER A 18 -14.98 6.32 -17.98
N ASP A 19 -16.20 6.81 -17.81
CA ASP A 19 -16.60 7.85 -16.86
C ASP A 19 -17.40 7.31 -15.66
N MET A 20 -17.56 5.99 -15.56
CA MET A 20 -18.34 5.34 -14.51
C MET A 20 -17.89 5.75 -13.10
N HIS A 21 -16.57 5.88 -12.88
CA HIS A 21 -16.00 6.35 -11.63
C HIS A 21 -16.52 7.74 -11.22
N ARG A 22 -16.80 8.63 -12.18
CA ARG A 22 -17.36 9.96 -11.94
C ARG A 22 -18.82 9.86 -11.51
N HIS A 23 -19.63 9.08 -12.23
CA HIS A 23 -21.04 8.88 -11.89
C HIS A 23 -21.23 8.29 -10.49
N PHE A 24 -20.41 7.32 -10.09
CA PHE A 24 -20.44 6.81 -8.72
C PHE A 24 -19.85 7.81 -7.71
N GLY A 25 -18.84 8.59 -8.07
CA GLY A 25 -18.36 9.71 -7.25
C GLY A 25 -19.47 10.73 -6.98
N ASP A 26 -20.20 11.15 -8.00
CA ASP A 26 -21.33 12.08 -7.91
C ASP A 26 -22.47 11.51 -7.04
N LEU A 27 -22.71 10.20 -7.12
CA LEU A 27 -23.65 9.50 -6.24
C LEU A 27 -23.23 9.59 -4.77
N LEU A 28 -21.94 9.39 -4.46
CA LEU A 28 -21.42 9.55 -3.10
C LEU A 28 -21.54 11.00 -2.60
N SER A 29 -21.19 11.98 -3.44
CA SER A 29 -21.21 13.40 -3.08
C SER A 29 -22.62 13.98 -2.91
N SER A 30 -23.55 13.63 -3.82
CA SER A 30 -24.94 14.09 -3.78
C SER A 30 -25.74 13.46 -2.64
N LYS A 31 -25.36 12.25 -2.20
CA LYS A 31 -26.05 11.45 -1.17
C LYS A 31 -27.48 11.08 -1.58
N GLU A 32 -27.82 11.22 -2.86
CA GLU A 32 -29.14 10.86 -3.39
C GLU A 32 -29.38 9.35 -3.23
N CYS A 33 -30.52 8.97 -2.67
CA CYS A 33 -30.87 7.58 -2.38
C CYS A 33 -29.95 6.85 -1.37
N ALA A 34 -29.14 7.57 -0.58
CA ALA A 34 -28.35 6.97 0.49
C ALA A 34 -29.26 6.27 1.53
N ASP A 35 -28.99 4.99 1.78
CA ASP A 35 -29.82 4.09 2.59
C ASP A 35 -29.07 3.52 3.81
N VAL A 36 -27.87 4.05 4.09
CA VAL A 36 -27.10 3.76 5.29
C VAL A 36 -26.29 4.97 5.74
N LYS A 37 -26.13 5.11 7.05
CA LYS A 37 -25.26 6.11 7.67
C LYS A 37 -24.20 5.44 8.53
N PHE A 38 -23.00 6.01 8.54
CA PHE A 38 -21.89 5.60 9.40
C PHE A 38 -21.47 6.74 10.31
N ARG A 39 -21.16 6.47 11.57
CA ARG A 39 -20.57 7.43 12.50
C ARG A 39 -19.10 7.11 12.72
N VAL A 40 -18.23 8.06 12.40
CA VAL A 40 -16.77 7.93 12.56
C VAL A 40 -16.32 9.11 13.40
N GLY A 41 -15.95 8.88 14.66
CA GLY A 41 -15.75 9.96 15.62
C GLY A 41 -16.99 10.87 15.76
N SER A 42 -16.82 12.16 15.50
CA SER A 42 -17.91 13.16 15.50
C SER A 42 -18.64 13.29 14.16
N GLU A 43 -18.13 12.67 13.10
CA GLU A 43 -18.65 12.83 11.74
C GLU A 43 -19.66 11.74 11.37
N THR A 44 -20.57 12.08 10.45
CA THR A 44 -21.58 11.14 9.93
C THR A 44 -21.52 11.10 8.40
N PHE A 45 -21.32 9.91 7.86
CA PHE A 45 -21.19 9.63 6.43
C PHE A 45 -22.45 8.95 5.93
N SER A 46 -23.03 9.42 4.83
CA SER A 46 -24.15 8.76 4.15
C SER A 46 -23.62 7.97 2.95
N ALA A 47 -24.11 6.75 2.74
CA ALA A 47 -23.64 5.86 1.68
C ALA A 47 -24.77 4.93 1.21
N HIS A 48 -24.42 4.05 0.26
CA HIS A 48 -25.33 3.13 -0.41
C HIS A 48 -24.93 1.69 -0.11
N ARG A 49 -25.83 0.94 0.55
CA ARG A 49 -25.55 -0.44 1.00
C ARG A 49 -25.13 -1.35 -0.15
N LEU A 50 -25.78 -1.21 -1.32
CA LEU A 50 -25.49 -2.03 -2.49
C LEU A 50 -24.08 -1.79 -3.04
N VAL A 51 -23.64 -0.54 -3.11
CA VAL A 51 -22.28 -0.20 -3.57
C VAL A 51 -21.25 -0.79 -2.60
N LEU A 52 -21.42 -0.56 -1.30
CA LEU A 52 -20.49 -1.07 -0.28
C LEU A 52 -20.43 -2.61 -0.27
N ALA A 53 -21.58 -3.28 -0.34
CA ALA A 53 -21.67 -4.74 -0.36
C ALA A 53 -21.12 -5.36 -1.66
N ALA A 54 -21.16 -4.63 -2.78
CA ALA A 54 -20.54 -5.08 -4.02
C ALA A 54 -19.00 -4.97 -3.97
N ARG A 55 -18.47 -3.98 -3.25
CA ARG A 55 -17.04 -3.66 -3.20
C ARG A 55 -16.30 -4.34 -2.07
N SER A 56 -16.97 -4.65 -0.96
CA SER A 56 -16.39 -5.27 0.22
C SER A 56 -17.23 -6.45 0.71
N PRO A 57 -16.66 -7.68 0.79
CA PRO A 57 -17.36 -8.82 1.38
C PRO A 57 -17.64 -8.62 2.87
N VAL A 58 -16.83 -7.82 3.56
CA VAL A 58 -17.02 -7.47 4.98
C VAL A 58 -18.27 -6.61 5.13
N PHE A 59 -18.41 -5.53 4.33
CA PHE A 59 -19.65 -4.74 4.34
C PHE A 59 -20.85 -5.54 3.85
N LYS A 60 -20.69 -6.46 2.89
CA LYS A 60 -21.77 -7.35 2.48
C LYS A 60 -22.29 -8.18 3.66
N ALA A 61 -21.39 -8.77 4.44
CA ALA A 61 -21.73 -9.55 5.62
C ALA A 61 -22.34 -8.67 6.72
N GLU A 62 -21.79 -7.49 6.99
CA GLU A 62 -22.28 -6.58 8.02
C GLU A 62 -23.66 -6.00 7.68
N LEU A 63 -23.89 -5.65 6.41
CA LEU A 63 -25.13 -4.99 5.99
C LEU A 63 -26.26 -5.98 5.66
N TYR A 64 -25.94 -7.18 5.18
CA TYR A 64 -26.94 -8.16 4.71
C TYR A 64 -26.84 -9.53 5.41
N GLY A 65 -25.96 -9.68 6.40
CA GLY A 65 -25.80 -10.92 7.15
C GLY A 65 -26.99 -11.24 8.07
N ARG A 66 -27.08 -12.52 8.44
CA ARG A 66 -28.21 -13.08 9.22
C ARG A 66 -28.26 -12.64 10.68
N MET A 67 -27.21 -11.98 11.20
CA MET A 67 -27.10 -11.52 12.59
C MET A 67 -27.53 -10.05 12.78
N LYS A 68 -28.53 -9.57 12.04
CA LYS A 68 -29.19 -8.29 12.38
C LYS A 68 -30.12 -8.49 13.59
N GLU A 69 -29.54 -8.81 14.74
CA GLU A 69 -30.24 -8.61 16.01
C GLU A 69 -30.28 -7.09 16.28
N SER A 70 -31.45 -6.50 16.03
CA SER A 70 -31.94 -5.32 16.74
C SER A 70 -31.04 -4.08 16.87
N VAL A 71 -30.29 -3.69 15.84
CA VAL A 71 -29.72 -2.33 15.82
C VAL A 71 -30.81 -1.37 15.34
N THR A 72 -31.57 -0.86 16.29
CA THR A 72 -32.55 0.23 16.16
C THR A 72 -31.92 1.58 15.83
N SER A 73 -30.61 1.62 15.60
CA SER A 73 -29.87 2.80 15.20
C SER A 73 -29.74 2.86 13.68
N ASP A 74 -30.29 3.92 13.08
CA ASP A 74 -30.10 4.26 11.65
C ASP A 74 -28.63 4.53 11.26
N VAL A 75 -27.72 4.54 12.24
CA VAL A 75 -26.31 4.90 12.06
C VAL A 75 -25.39 3.80 12.62
N ILE A 76 -24.50 3.29 11.78
CA ILE A 76 -23.52 2.24 12.11
C ILE A 76 -22.22 2.88 12.61
N PRO A 77 -21.76 2.61 13.85
CA PRO A 77 -20.52 3.17 14.34
C PRO A 77 -19.30 2.48 13.72
N ILE A 78 -18.31 3.26 13.30
CA ILE A 78 -16.98 2.79 12.90
C ILE A 78 -15.99 3.25 13.98
N TYR A 79 -15.41 2.27 14.66
CA TYR A 79 -14.37 2.48 15.67
C TYR A 79 -12.98 2.35 15.05
N ASP A 80 -11.98 2.94 15.73
CA ASP A 80 -10.55 2.84 15.42
C ASP A 80 -10.21 3.25 13.99
N MET A 81 -10.88 4.29 13.49
CA MET A 81 -10.62 4.87 12.18
C MET A 81 -10.89 6.37 12.23
N GLU A 82 -10.00 7.15 11.65
CA GLU A 82 -10.17 8.59 11.49
C GLU A 82 -11.18 8.89 10.37
N ALA A 83 -11.90 10.00 10.51
CA ALA A 83 -12.95 10.38 9.57
C ALA A 83 -12.40 10.62 8.15
N GLU A 84 -11.21 11.22 8.04
CA GLU A 84 -10.53 11.44 6.75
C GLU A 84 -10.16 10.12 6.07
N VAL A 85 -9.67 9.13 6.83
CA VAL A 85 -9.35 7.79 6.33
C VAL A 85 -10.62 7.09 5.83
N PHE A 86 -11.72 7.17 6.58
CA PHE A 86 -13.00 6.60 6.16
C PHE A 86 -13.57 7.30 4.92
N SER A 87 -13.40 8.62 4.82
CA SER A 87 -13.77 9.40 3.64
C SER A 87 -12.99 8.96 2.39
N ALA A 88 -11.68 8.77 2.51
CA ALA A 88 -10.83 8.26 1.43
C ALA A 88 -11.18 6.81 1.06
N LEU A 89 -11.48 5.96 2.05
CA LEU A 89 -11.96 4.60 1.85
C LEU A 89 -13.27 4.56 1.06
N LEU A 90 -14.25 5.39 1.45
CA LEU A 90 -15.51 5.51 0.71
C LEU A 90 -15.26 6.02 -0.71
N THR A 91 -14.45 7.05 -0.87
CA THR A 91 -14.08 7.57 -2.20
C THR A 91 -13.54 6.44 -3.08
N PHE A 92 -12.60 5.65 -2.57
CA PHE A 92 -12.06 4.50 -3.29
C PHE A 92 -13.12 3.44 -3.64
N MET A 93 -14.04 3.14 -2.73
CA MET A 93 -15.10 2.16 -3.02
C MET A 93 -15.99 2.60 -4.19
N TYR A 94 -16.24 3.89 -4.36
CA TYR A 94 -17.09 4.41 -5.43
C TYR A 94 -16.31 4.69 -6.73
N THR A 95 -15.07 5.16 -6.64
CA THR A 95 -14.33 5.68 -7.80
C THR A 95 -13.14 4.82 -8.22
N ASP A 96 -12.74 3.85 -7.39
CA ASP A 96 -11.52 3.05 -7.55
C ASP A 96 -10.22 3.89 -7.57
N ALA A 97 -10.30 5.13 -7.05
CA ALA A 97 -9.20 6.10 -6.96
C ALA A 97 -9.09 6.67 -5.54
N LEU A 98 -7.88 7.06 -5.17
CA LEU A 98 -7.62 7.81 -3.93
C LEU A 98 -7.68 9.31 -4.20
N PRO A 99 -8.11 10.13 -3.22
CA PRO A 99 -8.05 11.58 -3.35
C PRO A 99 -6.59 12.06 -3.47
N GLU A 100 -6.40 13.20 -4.12
CA GLU A 100 -5.08 13.84 -4.22
C GLU A 100 -4.62 14.29 -2.83
N MET A 101 -3.36 14.04 -2.51
CA MET A 101 -2.72 14.38 -1.24
C MET A 101 -1.33 14.94 -1.51
N ASN A 102 -0.80 15.74 -0.60
CA ASN A 102 0.61 16.09 -0.64
C ASN A 102 1.49 14.92 -0.16
N ASP A 103 2.78 14.95 -0.49
CA ASP A 103 3.71 13.86 -0.21
C ASP A 103 3.80 13.51 1.28
N GLN A 104 3.68 14.51 2.17
CA GLN A 104 3.81 14.32 3.61
C GLN A 104 2.58 13.62 4.21
N GLU A 105 1.38 13.95 3.74
CA GLU A 105 0.13 13.32 4.14
C GLU A 105 -0.02 11.94 3.51
N GLU A 106 0.52 11.75 2.31
CA GLU A 106 0.38 10.51 1.54
C GLU A 106 0.89 9.28 2.30
N SER A 107 2.06 9.37 2.95
CA SER A 107 2.63 8.25 3.70
C SER A 107 1.76 7.85 4.90
N THR A 108 1.37 8.83 5.72
CA THR A 108 0.51 8.59 6.90
C THR A 108 -0.85 8.03 6.49
N MET A 109 -1.49 8.64 5.49
CA MET A 109 -2.77 8.14 4.97
C MET A 109 -2.63 6.74 4.39
N ALA A 110 -1.56 6.44 3.65
CA ALA A 110 -1.34 5.12 3.08
C ALA A 110 -1.18 4.06 4.18
N GLN A 111 -0.55 4.37 5.32
CA GLN A 111 -0.50 3.46 6.48
C GLN A 111 -1.91 3.17 7.01
N HIS A 112 -2.72 4.20 7.27
CA HIS A 112 -4.08 4.00 7.78
C HIS A 112 -5.00 3.28 6.78
N LEU A 113 -4.88 3.60 5.49
CA LEU A 113 -5.64 2.93 4.43
C LEU A 113 -5.18 1.49 4.19
N LEU A 114 -3.92 1.14 4.44
CA LEU A 114 -3.45 -0.25 4.43
C LEU A 114 -4.18 -1.06 5.51
N VAL A 115 -4.29 -0.54 6.73
CA VAL A 115 -5.05 -1.16 7.82
C VAL A 115 -6.54 -1.27 7.45
N ALA A 116 -7.12 -0.19 6.92
CA ALA A 116 -8.53 -0.15 6.54
C ALA A 116 -8.86 -1.11 5.39
N SER A 117 -8.01 -1.16 4.37
CA SER A 117 -8.19 -2.03 3.20
C SER A 117 -8.08 -3.51 3.57
N ASP A 118 -7.19 -3.87 4.49
CA ASP A 118 -7.14 -5.23 5.05
C ASP A 118 -8.42 -5.54 5.85
N ARG A 119 -8.85 -4.62 6.73
CA ARG A 119 -10.08 -4.76 7.54
C ARG A 119 -11.33 -4.97 6.70
N TYR A 120 -11.47 -4.26 5.58
CA TYR A 120 -12.65 -4.33 4.70
C TYR A 120 -12.44 -5.20 3.46
N TYR A 121 -11.31 -5.90 3.37
CA TYR A 121 -10.95 -6.80 2.28
C TYR A 121 -11.02 -6.13 0.89
N LEU A 122 -10.26 -5.04 0.75
CA LEU A 122 -10.10 -4.26 -0.48
C LEU A 122 -8.69 -4.48 -1.07
N GLU A 123 -8.46 -5.65 -1.65
CA GLU A 123 -7.12 -6.09 -2.08
C GLU A 123 -6.39 -5.09 -2.99
N ARG A 124 -7.11 -4.50 -3.97
CA ARG A 124 -6.52 -3.50 -4.87
C ARG A 124 -6.06 -2.24 -4.11
N LEU A 125 -6.85 -1.76 -3.14
CA LEU A 125 -6.45 -0.61 -2.33
C LEU A 125 -5.22 -0.94 -1.49
N LYS A 126 -5.20 -2.14 -0.90
CA LYS A 126 -4.07 -2.62 -0.10
C LYS A 126 -2.77 -2.60 -0.90
N LEU A 127 -2.77 -3.10 -2.13
CA LEU A 127 -1.62 -3.06 -3.04
C LEU A 127 -1.20 -1.64 -3.42
N ILE A 128 -2.15 -0.72 -3.62
CA ILE A 128 -1.85 0.69 -3.88
C ILE A 128 -1.15 1.33 -2.66
N CYS A 129 -1.62 1.02 -1.45
CA CYS A 129 -0.99 1.48 -0.22
C CYS A 129 0.41 0.89 -0.07
N GLU A 130 0.62 -0.40 -0.39
CA GLU A 130 1.96 -1.00 -0.41
C GLU A 130 2.91 -0.28 -1.37
N ASP A 131 2.48 -0.01 -2.60
CA ASP A 131 3.30 0.72 -3.59
C ASP A 131 3.67 2.14 -3.13
N LYS A 132 2.71 2.87 -2.54
CA LYS A 132 2.98 4.20 -1.97
C LYS A 132 3.98 4.09 -0.81
N LEU A 133 3.76 3.19 0.14
CA LEU A 133 4.63 3.05 1.30
C LEU A 133 6.05 2.60 0.93
N CYS A 134 6.23 1.78 -0.11
CA CYS A 134 7.54 1.42 -0.64
C CYS A 134 8.36 2.65 -1.08
N LYS A 135 7.72 3.74 -1.54
CA LYS A 135 8.39 4.97 -1.97
C LYS A 135 8.75 5.90 -0.80
N HIS A 136 8.16 5.66 0.37
CA HIS A 136 8.31 6.48 1.58
C HIS A 136 9.10 5.76 2.69
N ILE A 137 9.85 4.70 2.35
CA ILE A 137 10.72 4.01 3.31
C ILE A 137 11.97 4.87 3.55
N ASP A 138 12.18 5.27 4.80
CA ASP A 138 13.34 6.01 5.28
C ASP A 138 13.83 5.47 6.64
N MET A 139 14.89 6.07 7.19
CA MET A 139 15.50 5.62 8.45
C MET A 139 14.54 5.70 9.66
N HIS A 140 13.56 6.60 9.64
CA HIS A 140 12.59 6.80 10.72
C HIS A 140 11.29 6.02 10.49
N SER A 141 10.92 5.76 9.24
CA SER A 141 9.67 5.11 8.86
C SER A 141 9.80 3.59 8.67
N ALA A 142 11.00 3.08 8.35
CA ALA A 142 11.20 1.68 7.98
C ALA A 142 10.73 0.67 9.04
N GLU A 143 10.96 0.95 10.33
CA GLU A 143 10.53 0.05 11.41
C GLU A 143 9.01 -0.01 11.54
N THR A 144 8.36 1.16 11.50
CA THR A 144 6.90 1.30 11.57
C THR A 144 6.22 0.63 10.38
N ILE A 145 6.71 0.91 9.16
CA ILE A 145 6.17 0.33 7.93
C ILE A 145 6.40 -1.20 7.91
N LEU A 146 7.56 -1.69 8.38
CA LEU A 146 7.82 -3.13 8.48
C LEU A 146 6.88 -3.82 9.47
N ALA A 147 6.57 -3.18 10.60
CA ALA A 147 5.62 -3.71 11.58
C ALA A 147 4.22 -3.84 10.97
N LEU A 148 3.75 -2.80 10.27
CA LEU A 148 2.48 -2.81 9.54
C LEU A 148 2.45 -3.90 8.47
N ALA A 149 3.52 -4.01 7.68
CA ALA A 149 3.61 -5.01 6.60
C ALA A 149 3.51 -6.44 7.13
N LYS A 150 4.14 -6.72 8.29
CA LYS A 150 4.03 -8.02 8.97
C LYS A 150 2.62 -8.26 9.50
N GLN A 151 2.03 -7.27 10.16
CA GLN A 151 0.71 -7.38 10.78
C GLN A 151 -0.38 -7.67 9.74
N HIS A 152 -0.29 -7.03 8.58
CA HIS A 152 -1.29 -7.15 7.51
C HIS A 152 -0.86 -8.09 6.37
N ASN A 153 0.20 -8.87 6.54
CA ASN A 153 0.67 -9.86 5.56
C ASN A 153 1.02 -9.25 4.17
N CYS A 154 1.56 -8.04 4.13
CA CYS A 154 2.02 -7.35 2.93
C CYS A 154 3.44 -7.81 2.56
N HIS A 155 3.55 -8.84 1.72
CA HIS A 155 4.84 -9.46 1.41
C HIS A 155 5.79 -8.53 0.66
N ALA A 156 5.31 -7.80 -0.36
CA ALA A 156 6.15 -6.93 -1.16
C ALA A 156 6.71 -5.78 -0.33
N LEU A 157 5.85 -5.13 0.46
CA LEU A 157 6.26 -4.06 1.37
C LEU A 157 7.25 -4.53 2.44
N LYS A 158 7.02 -5.72 3.03
CA LYS A 158 7.92 -6.32 4.02
C LYS A 158 9.32 -6.54 3.45
N GLU A 159 9.42 -7.07 2.23
CA GLU A 159 10.71 -7.32 1.59
C GLU A 159 11.43 -6.01 1.26
N ALA A 160 10.70 -4.99 0.77
CA ALA A 160 11.26 -3.65 0.53
C ALA A 160 11.83 -3.02 1.81
N CYS A 161 11.09 -3.06 2.92
CA CYS A 161 11.61 -2.56 4.21
C CYS A 161 12.82 -3.37 4.69
N SER A 162 12.79 -4.70 4.55
CA SER A 162 13.89 -5.56 4.98
C SER A 162 15.15 -5.32 4.16
N GLU A 163 15.00 -5.03 2.87
CA GLU A 163 16.11 -4.65 1.99
C GLU A 163 16.69 -3.29 2.34
N PHE A 164 15.83 -2.29 2.58
CA PHE A 164 16.25 -0.98 3.02
C PHE A 164 17.07 -1.05 4.32
N ILE A 165 16.55 -1.71 5.36
CA ILE A 165 17.23 -1.86 6.66
C ILE A 165 18.57 -2.58 6.51
N ARG A 166 18.63 -3.63 5.68
CA ARG A 166 19.90 -4.34 5.44
C ARG A 166 20.92 -3.41 4.78
N SER A 167 20.49 -2.63 3.79
CA SER A 167 21.36 -1.69 3.09
C SER A 167 21.86 -0.56 4.00
N SER A 168 21.01 -0.02 4.88
CA SER A 168 21.39 1.06 5.81
C SER A 168 22.38 0.58 6.87
N VAL A 169 22.18 -0.61 7.45
CA VAL A 169 23.14 -1.20 8.40
C VAL A 169 24.50 -1.45 7.74
N HIS A 170 24.53 -1.86 6.47
CA HIS A 170 25.77 -1.97 5.72
C HIS A 170 26.45 -0.61 5.51
N LEU A 171 25.68 0.45 5.22
CA LEU A 171 26.22 1.80 5.07
C LEU A 171 26.81 2.32 6.39
N ASP A 172 26.12 2.17 7.52
CA ASP A 172 26.64 2.58 8.84
C ASP A 172 27.91 1.81 9.21
N ALA A 173 27.95 0.50 8.97
CA ALA A 173 29.14 -0.31 9.19
C ALA A 173 30.31 0.11 8.27
N VAL A 174 30.03 0.55 7.04
CA VAL A 174 31.04 1.11 6.12
C VAL A 174 31.47 2.52 6.54
N MET A 175 30.58 3.33 7.09
CA MET A 175 30.93 4.65 7.63
C MET A 175 31.77 4.54 8.90
N GLU A 176 31.54 3.54 9.76
CA GLU A 176 32.49 3.22 10.84
C GLU A 176 33.85 2.73 10.31
N ILE A 177 33.88 2.16 9.09
CA ILE A 177 35.11 1.81 8.37
C ILE A 177 35.85 3.05 7.81
N ASP A 178 35.26 4.24 7.69
CA ASP A 178 36.07 5.45 7.39
C ASP A 178 36.98 5.84 8.56
N GLY A 179 36.61 5.51 9.80
CA GLY A 179 37.53 5.50 10.94
C GLY A 179 38.71 4.52 10.78
N LEU A 180 38.58 3.57 9.86
CA LEU A 180 39.56 2.56 9.51
C LEU A 180 40.60 3.05 8.50
N GLU A 181 40.45 4.20 7.80
CA GLU A 181 41.54 4.76 6.99
C GLU A 181 42.79 5.04 7.86
N ASN A 182 42.57 5.47 9.10
CA ASN A 182 43.62 5.63 10.10
C ASN A 182 44.24 4.28 10.53
N LEU A 183 43.46 3.20 10.58
CA LEU A 183 43.92 1.84 10.86
C LEU A 183 44.61 1.18 9.65
N THR A 184 44.20 1.52 8.44
CA THR A 184 44.83 1.10 7.19
C THR A 184 46.25 1.65 7.10
N ARG A 185 46.44 2.88 7.59
CA ARG A 185 47.76 3.52 7.68
C ARG A 185 48.63 3.00 8.83
N SER A 186 48.03 2.52 9.93
CA SER A 186 48.77 2.16 11.15
C SER A 186 48.95 0.65 11.40
N SER A 187 48.07 -0.23 10.90
CA SER A 187 48.14 -1.69 11.10
C SER A 187 47.31 -2.50 10.07
N PRO A 188 47.89 -2.88 8.92
CA PRO A 188 47.18 -3.57 7.82
C PRO A 188 46.69 -4.99 8.14
N SER A 189 47.28 -5.67 9.12
CA SER A 189 46.92 -7.04 9.52
C SER A 189 45.57 -7.12 10.24
N VAL A 190 45.26 -6.11 11.05
CA VAL A 190 43.99 -6.00 11.80
C VAL A 190 42.82 -5.74 10.85
N LEU A 191 43.05 -4.95 9.80
CA LEU A 191 42.11 -4.70 8.71
C LEU A 191 41.66 -6.00 8.01
N LYS A 192 42.63 -6.86 7.70
CA LYS A 192 42.40 -8.13 7.00
C LYS A 192 41.57 -9.09 7.85
N GLU A 193 41.74 -9.07 9.17
CA GLU A 193 40.94 -9.86 10.09
C GLU A 193 39.51 -9.33 10.23
N LEU A 194 39.32 -8.00 10.31
CA LEU A 194 38.00 -7.37 10.41
C LEU A 194 37.16 -7.57 9.12
N MET A 195 37.75 -7.40 7.94
CA MET A 195 37.07 -7.64 6.66
C MET A 195 36.61 -9.10 6.50
N SER A 196 37.34 -10.05 7.09
CA SER A 196 36.93 -11.47 7.07
C SER A 196 35.68 -11.75 7.92
N LYS A 197 35.35 -10.89 8.89
CA LYS A 197 34.19 -11.02 9.79
C LYS A 197 32.92 -10.31 9.28
N VAL A 198 33.07 -9.29 8.42
CA VAL A 198 31.94 -8.52 7.85
C VAL A 198 31.36 -9.19 6.59
N VAL A 199 32.18 -9.94 5.84
CA VAL A 199 31.81 -10.53 4.54
C VAL A 199 31.08 -11.90 4.55
N PRO A 200 30.81 -12.65 5.65
CA PRO A 200 30.23 -14.00 5.52
C PRO A 200 28.82 -14.08 4.89
N GLY A 201 28.07 -12.97 4.73
CA GLY A 201 26.68 -13.01 4.27
C GLY A 201 26.44 -12.88 2.76
N CYS A 202 27.39 -12.39 1.96
CA CYS A 202 27.09 -11.93 0.59
C CYS A 202 27.58 -12.82 -0.57
N LEU A 203 28.20 -13.99 -0.32
CA LEU A 203 28.82 -14.78 -1.41
C LEU A 203 28.34 -16.23 -1.58
N LEU A 204 27.21 -16.62 -1.00
CA LEU A 204 26.62 -17.95 -1.26
C LEU A 204 25.18 -17.82 -1.74
N GLY A 205 25.00 -17.42 -2.99
CA GLY A 205 23.65 -17.40 -3.57
C GLY A 205 23.52 -16.90 -5.00
N ARG A 206 24.39 -17.31 -5.94
CA ARG A 206 24.09 -17.40 -7.38
C ARG A 206 25.29 -17.97 -8.15
N LYS A 207 25.35 -19.30 -8.25
CA LYS A 207 25.88 -19.92 -9.48
C LYS A 207 24.71 -20.48 -10.25
N SER A 208 24.47 -19.87 -11.40
CA SER A 208 23.60 -20.31 -12.48
C SER A 208 23.70 -21.82 -12.70
N ARG A 209 22.53 -22.47 -12.81
CA ARG A 209 22.42 -23.67 -13.63
C ARG A 209 21.79 -23.27 -14.95
N ALA A 210 22.62 -23.29 -15.97
CA ALA A 210 22.27 -23.23 -17.37
C ALA A 210 22.89 -24.48 -18.03
N TRP A 211 22.01 -25.34 -18.56
CA TRP A 211 22.20 -26.34 -19.62
C TRP A 211 22.97 -27.65 -19.33
N ALA A 212 22.19 -28.73 -19.18
CA ALA A 212 22.27 -29.95 -20.00
C ALA A 212 20.86 -30.53 -20.11
#